data_AF-A0A2E2H052-F1
#
_entry.id   AF-A0A2E2H052-F1
#
_cell.length_a   1.000
_cell.length_b   1.000
_cell.length_c   1.000
_cell.angle_alpha   90.00
_cell.angle_beta   90.00
_cell.angle_gamma   90.00
#
_symmetry.space_group_name_H-M   'P 1'
#
loop_
_entity.id
_entity.type
_entity.pdbx_description
1 polymer ?
#
loop_
_entity_poly.entity_id
_entity_poly.type
_entity_poly.pdbx_seq_one_letter_code
_entity_poly.pdbx_strand_id
1 'polypeptide(L)'
;MNNNRHNDQRGSALIISLVMLTAITVVSMVAMQRSSTQIRMINNLQHQHEVANAARGTLSYVYDVMRDDSALQGKIMSLSERMYKNALDKDDVDIPHFDPFTEFSNVLSQPKFDSKVVPDSGITTSVSALPKPSGNNYYLKAVPGCGTACDVLPAAISTTAVSKNNVITVTQEIGVLRLIPGGA
;
A
#
# COMPACT_ATOMS: atom_id res chain seq x y z
N MET A 1 -51.69 -15.89 65.53
CA MET A 1 -51.81 -15.70 64.07
C MET A 1 -50.68 -14.79 63.59
N ASN A 2 -49.76 -15.39 62.84
CA ASN A 2 -48.90 -14.85 61.76
C ASN A 2 -48.65 -13.32 61.69
N ASN A 3 -47.50 -12.86 62.21
CA ASN A 3 -47.01 -11.48 61.99
C ASN A 3 -45.57 -11.40 61.45
N ASN A 4 -44.97 -12.49 60.95
CA ASN A 4 -43.60 -12.47 60.40
C ASN A 4 -43.52 -12.25 58.88
N ARG A 5 -44.65 -12.19 58.16
CA ARG A 5 -44.66 -12.14 56.68
C ARG A 5 -44.16 -10.83 56.07
N HIS A 6 -44.03 -9.75 56.84
CA HIS A 6 -43.62 -8.43 56.30
C HIS A 6 -42.10 -8.22 56.25
N ASN A 7 -41.32 -8.86 57.13
CA ASN A 7 -39.86 -8.73 57.13
C ASN A 7 -39.20 -9.61 56.05
N ASP A 8 -39.74 -10.80 55.80
CA ASP A 8 -39.27 -11.70 54.73
C ASP A 8 -39.50 -11.11 53.32
N GLN A 9 -40.55 -10.31 53.14
CA GLN A 9 -40.86 -9.65 51.87
C GLN A 9 -39.91 -8.49 51.54
N ARG A 10 -39.44 -7.74 52.54
CA ARG A 10 -38.49 -6.62 52.33
C ARG A 10 -37.08 -7.11 51.98
N GLY A 11 -36.63 -8.21 52.59
CA GLY A 11 -35.34 -8.83 52.25
C GLY A 11 -35.34 -9.45 50.84
N SER A 12 -36.43 -10.13 50.46
CA SER A 12 -36.58 -10.75 49.13
C SER A 12 -36.61 -9.70 47.99
N ALA A 13 -37.31 -8.58 48.19
CA ALA A 13 -37.34 -7.49 47.19
C ALA A 13 -35.96 -6.83 46.96
N LEU A 14 -35.16 -6.69 48.02
CA LEU A 14 -33.80 -6.16 47.92
C LEU A 14 -32.89 -7.08 47.09
N ILE A 15 -32.98 -8.40 47.33
CA ILE A 15 -32.18 -9.39 46.60
C ILE A 15 -32.60 -9.43 45.12
N ILE A 16 -33.90 -9.41 44.85
CA ILE A 16 -34.42 -9.42 43.47
C ILE A 16 -33.97 -8.17 42.71
N SER A 17 -34.04 -6.98 43.31
CA SER A 17 -33.58 -5.73 42.67
C SER A 17 -32.07 -5.72 42.45
N LEU A 18 -31.27 -6.27 43.38
CA LEU A 18 -29.83 -6.43 43.22
C LEU A 18 -29.48 -7.39 42.07
N VAL A 19 -30.19 -8.52 41.96
CA VAL A 19 -29.99 -9.50 40.88
C VAL A 19 -30.38 -8.90 39.52
N MET A 20 -31.48 -8.13 39.47
CA MET A 20 -31.88 -7.42 38.24
C MET A 20 -30.84 -6.37 37.83
N LEU A 21 -30.36 -5.56 38.78
CA LEU A 21 -29.35 -4.55 38.50
C LEU A 21 -28.03 -5.19 38.03
N THR A 22 -27.59 -6.26 38.68
CA THR A 22 -26.39 -6.99 38.28
C THR A 22 -26.54 -7.62 36.89
N ALA A 23 -27.69 -8.24 36.59
CA ALA A 23 -27.99 -8.77 35.26
C ALA A 23 -27.92 -7.68 34.18
N ILE A 24 -28.53 -6.51 34.42
CA ILE A 24 -28.48 -5.38 33.49
C ILE A 24 -27.04 -4.87 33.32
N THR A 25 -26.25 -4.75 34.39
CA THR A 25 -24.85 -4.31 34.28
C THR A 25 -23.98 -5.28 33.49
N VAL A 26 -24.17 -6.59 33.65
CA VAL A 26 -23.41 -7.60 32.88
C VAL A 26 -23.75 -7.52 31.40
N VAL A 27 -25.04 -7.43 31.06
CA VAL A 27 -25.48 -7.25 29.65
C VAL A 27 -24.89 -5.97 29.05
N SER A 28 -24.87 -4.89 29.83
CA SER A 28 -24.30 -3.60 29.43
C SER A 28 -22.79 -3.69 29.19
N MET A 29 -22.04 -4.39 30.07
CA MET A 29 -20.61 -4.61 29.89
C MET A 29 -20.31 -5.41 28.62
N VAL A 30 -21.07 -6.47 28.33
CA VAL A 30 -20.88 -7.27 27.11
C VAL A 30 -21.13 -6.43 25.85
N ALA A 31 -22.14 -5.56 25.87
CA ALA A 31 -22.40 -4.62 24.78
C ALA A 31 -21.25 -3.60 24.62
N MET A 32 -20.74 -3.04 25.71
CA MET A 32 -19.58 -2.12 25.69
C MET A 32 -18.29 -2.80 25.20
N GLN A 33 -18.05 -4.06 25.55
CA GLN A 33 -16.89 -4.81 25.08
C GLN A 33 -16.92 -4.97 23.55
N ARG A 34 -18.07 -5.30 22.97
CA ARG A 34 -18.24 -5.35 21.50
C ARG A 34 -18.05 -3.98 20.85
N SER A 35 -18.47 -2.90 21.50
CA SER A 35 -18.24 -1.54 21.01
C SER A 35 -16.75 -1.16 21.05
N SER A 36 -16.03 -1.54 22.11
CA SER A 36 -14.60 -1.26 22.25
C SER A 36 -13.73 -1.97 21.20
N THR A 37 -14.09 -3.18 20.79
CA THR A 37 -13.38 -3.91 19.74
C THR A 37 -13.69 -3.35 18.36
N GLN A 38 -14.93 -2.93 18.10
CA GLN A 38 -15.30 -2.25 16.86
C GLN A 38 -14.55 -0.93 16.70
N ILE A 39 -14.39 -0.14 17.76
CA ILE A 39 -13.62 1.12 17.71
C ILE A 39 -12.15 0.86 17.36
N ARG A 40 -11.53 -0.17 17.96
CA ARG A 40 -10.14 -0.56 17.62
C ARG A 40 -10.02 -1.02 16.16
N MET A 41 -11.01 -1.76 15.66
CA MET A 41 -11.04 -2.18 14.26
C MET A 41 -11.11 -0.98 13.32
N ILE A 42 -12.00 -0.01 13.59
CA ILE A 42 -12.14 1.20 12.77
C ILE A 42 -10.84 2.01 12.77
N ASN A 43 -10.20 2.19 13.93
CA ASN A 43 -8.93 2.91 14.02
C ASN A 43 -7.81 2.22 13.22
N ASN A 44 -7.73 0.88 13.28
CA ASN A 44 -6.77 0.12 12.50
C ASN A 44 -7.03 0.25 10.99
N LEU A 45 -8.29 0.22 10.56
CA LEU A 45 -8.66 0.43 9.16
C LEU A 45 -8.30 1.84 8.70
N GLN A 46 -8.53 2.87 9.51
CA GLN A 46 -8.12 4.24 9.19
C GLN A 46 -6.60 4.34 8.98
N HIS A 47 -5.81 3.75 9.89
CA HIS A 47 -4.36 3.70 9.73
C HIS A 47 -3.93 2.94 8.46
N GLN A 48 -4.60 1.83 8.12
CA GLN A 48 -4.34 1.10 6.87
C GLN A 48 -4.67 1.94 5.64
N HIS A 49 -5.80 2.65 5.64
CA HIS A 49 -6.18 3.54 4.55
C HIS A 49 -5.20 4.70 4.37
N GLU A 50 -4.69 5.26 5.47
CA GLU A 50 -3.70 6.34 5.43
C GLU A 50 -2.36 5.87 4.82
N VAL A 51 -1.84 4.71 5.25
CA VAL A 51 -0.62 4.12 4.68
C VAL A 51 -0.84 3.76 3.20
N ALA A 52 -1.98 3.18 2.86
CA ALA A 52 -2.32 2.84 1.47
C ALA A 52 -2.47 4.09 0.59
N ASN A 53 -3.03 5.17 1.13
CA ASN A 53 -3.16 6.44 0.41
C ASN A 53 -1.79 7.11 0.22
N ALA A 54 -0.86 6.98 1.16
CA ALA A 54 0.51 7.47 1.01
C ALA A 54 1.26 6.72 -0.11
N ALA A 55 1.17 5.37 -0.13
CA ALA A 55 1.72 4.57 -1.22
C ALA A 55 1.11 4.95 -2.58
N ARG A 56 -0.22 5.07 -2.63
CA ARG A 56 -0.95 5.43 -3.86
C ARG A 56 -0.65 6.84 -4.35
N GLY A 57 -0.62 7.81 -3.44
CA GLY A 57 -0.35 9.20 -3.77
C GLY A 57 1.06 9.38 -4.33
N THR A 58 2.04 8.71 -3.73
CA THR A 58 3.43 8.71 -4.23
C THR A 58 3.52 8.06 -5.60
N LEU A 59 2.87 6.91 -5.77
CA LEU A 59 2.89 6.18 -7.04
C LEU A 59 2.18 6.96 -8.16
N SER A 60 1.04 7.57 -7.86
CA SER A 60 0.32 8.46 -8.78
C SER A 60 1.16 9.67 -9.14
N TYR A 61 1.85 10.28 -8.17
CA TYR A 61 2.74 11.41 -8.43
C TYR A 61 3.86 11.04 -9.42
N VAL A 62 4.54 9.92 -9.20
CA VAL A 62 5.58 9.45 -10.14
C VAL A 62 5.00 9.20 -11.53
N TYR A 63 3.84 8.56 -11.61
CA TYR A 63 3.15 8.32 -12.87
C TYR A 63 2.77 9.63 -13.58
N ASP A 64 2.23 10.60 -12.85
CA ASP A 64 1.80 11.89 -13.40
C ASP A 64 3.00 12.70 -13.93
N VAL A 65 4.10 12.74 -13.18
CA VAL A 65 5.34 13.39 -13.65
C VAL A 65 5.92 12.66 -14.87
N MET A 66 5.89 11.33 -14.91
CA MET A 66 6.30 10.56 -16.09
C MET A 66 5.36 10.77 -17.30
N ARG A 67 4.06 11.01 -17.05
CA ARG A 67 3.08 11.30 -18.10
C ARG A 67 3.31 12.70 -18.68
N ASP A 68 3.63 13.67 -17.83
CA ASP A 68 3.80 15.07 -18.23
C ASP A 68 5.21 15.35 -18.79
N ASP A 69 6.25 14.65 -18.33
CA ASP A 69 7.63 14.75 -18.83
C ASP A 69 8.06 13.49 -19.60
N SER A 70 7.87 13.55 -20.92
CA SER A 70 8.30 12.47 -21.83
C SER A 70 9.82 12.23 -21.86
N ALA A 71 10.65 13.21 -21.49
CA ALA A 71 12.10 13.06 -21.44
C ALA A 71 12.51 12.32 -20.16
N LEU A 72 11.95 12.68 -19.01
CA LEU A 72 12.15 11.96 -17.75
C LEU A 72 11.66 10.51 -17.87
N GLN A 73 10.47 10.30 -18.44
CA GLN A 73 9.94 8.97 -18.69
C GLN A 73 10.93 8.12 -19.53
N GLY A 74 11.53 8.71 -20.56
CA GLY A 74 12.49 8.01 -21.42
C GLY A 74 13.76 7.64 -20.68
N LYS A 75 14.25 8.51 -19.81
CA LYS A 75 15.42 8.26 -18.95
C LYS A 75 15.18 7.15 -17.93
N ILE A 76 14.03 7.19 -17.25
CA ILE A 76 13.62 6.16 -16.27
C ILE A 76 13.53 4.79 -16.96
N MET A 77 12.85 4.72 -18.11
CA MET A 77 12.62 3.45 -18.80
C MET A 77 13.90 2.89 -19.46
N SER A 78 14.75 3.75 -20.03
CA SER A 78 16.04 3.31 -20.59
C SER A 78 17.03 2.88 -19.50
N LEU A 79 17.01 3.53 -18.32
CA LEU A 79 17.81 3.10 -17.18
C LEU A 79 17.37 1.71 -16.69
N SER A 80 16.05 1.47 -16.53
CA SER A 80 15.55 0.15 -16.09
C SER A 80 15.95 -0.96 -17.07
N GLU A 81 15.83 -0.71 -18.38
CA GLU A 81 16.19 -1.71 -19.39
C GLU A 81 17.70 -2.00 -19.39
N ARG A 82 18.53 -0.96 -19.28
CA ARG A 82 19.99 -1.13 -19.22
C ARG A 82 20.41 -1.93 -17.99
N MET A 83 19.83 -1.66 -16.83
CA MET A 83 20.12 -2.43 -15.61
C MET A 83 19.72 -3.90 -15.78
N TYR A 84 18.54 -4.16 -16.35
CA TYR A 84 18.08 -5.51 -16.65
C TYR A 84 18.99 -6.25 -17.63
N LYS A 85 19.41 -5.61 -18.73
CA LYS A 85 20.37 -6.20 -19.69
C LYS A 85 21.71 -6.53 -19.02
N ASN A 86 22.23 -5.62 -18.21
CA ASN A 86 23.47 -5.85 -17.45
C ASN A 86 23.36 -7.00 -16.44
N ALA A 87 22.19 -7.19 -15.83
CA ALA A 87 21.92 -8.31 -14.92
C ALA A 87 21.86 -9.64 -15.69
N LEU A 88 21.21 -9.64 -16.86
CA LEU A 88 21.16 -10.81 -17.74
C LEU A 88 22.55 -11.24 -18.23
N ASP A 89 23.41 -10.29 -18.59
CA ASP A 89 24.80 -10.57 -19.01
C ASP A 89 25.65 -11.18 -17.88
N LYS A 90 25.28 -10.92 -16.62
CA LYS A 90 25.96 -11.42 -15.42
C LYS A 90 25.33 -12.69 -14.84
N ASP A 91 24.26 -13.20 -15.47
CA ASP A 91 23.45 -14.31 -14.94
C ASP A 91 22.95 -14.06 -13.51
N ASP A 92 22.58 -12.80 -13.22
CA ASP A 92 22.06 -12.42 -11.91
C ASP A 92 20.60 -12.89 -11.76
N VAL A 93 20.28 -13.42 -10.57
CA VAL A 93 18.97 -13.98 -10.26
C VAL A 93 18.01 -12.90 -9.76
N ASP A 94 18.53 -11.78 -9.27
CA ASP A 94 17.72 -10.67 -8.76
C ASP A 94 17.27 -9.71 -9.86
N ILE A 95 16.03 -9.23 -9.78
CA ILE A 95 15.53 -8.24 -10.74
C ILE A 95 16.07 -6.88 -10.31
N PRO A 96 16.96 -6.26 -11.11
CA PRO A 96 17.56 -5.00 -10.73
C PRO A 96 16.49 -3.91 -10.66
N HIS A 97 16.59 -3.10 -9.62
CA HIS A 97 15.67 -2.02 -9.32
C HIS A 97 16.45 -0.78 -8.87
N PHE A 98 15.87 0.40 -9.04
CA PHE A 98 16.45 1.65 -8.56
C PHE A 98 15.37 2.57 -8.00
N ASP A 99 15.75 3.47 -7.11
CA ASP A 99 14.87 4.51 -6.59
C ASP A 99 14.87 5.73 -7.53
N PRO A 100 13.74 6.07 -8.17
CA PRO A 100 13.68 7.19 -9.10
C PRO A 100 13.90 8.55 -8.42
N PHE A 101 13.61 8.69 -7.12
CA PHE A 101 13.84 9.94 -6.39
C PHE A 101 15.31 10.18 -6.07
N THR A 102 16.08 9.10 -5.91
CA THR A 102 17.53 9.18 -5.73
C THR A 102 18.23 9.43 -7.06
N GLU A 103 17.92 8.63 -8.08
CA GLU A 103 18.56 8.71 -9.41
C GLU A 103 18.23 10.01 -10.18
N PHE A 104 17.02 10.54 -9.99
CA PHE A 104 16.54 11.75 -10.69
C PHE A 104 16.23 12.90 -9.73
N SER A 105 16.96 13.00 -8.61
CA SER A 105 16.76 14.02 -7.55
C SER A 105 16.74 15.47 -8.01
N ASN A 106 17.29 15.77 -9.20
CA ASN A 106 17.29 17.09 -9.81
C ASN A 106 15.96 17.46 -10.50
N VAL A 107 15.12 16.49 -10.84
CA VAL A 107 13.85 16.69 -11.56
C VAL A 107 12.65 16.10 -10.78
N LEU A 108 12.90 15.10 -9.94
CA LEU A 108 11.88 14.38 -9.19
C LEU A 108 12.17 14.44 -7.69
N SER A 109 11.21 14.95 -6.92
CA SER A 109 11.29 15.00 -5.46
C SER A 109 10.19 14.14 -4.85
N GLN A 110 10.53 13.36 -3.82
CA GLN A 110 9.55 12.53 -3.13
C GLN A 110 8.48 13.39 -2.43
N PRO A 111 7.18 13.11 -2.64
CA PRO A 111 6.12 13.82 -1.94
C PRO A 111 6.14 13.49 -0.45
N LYS A 112 5.92 14.52 0.39
CA LYS A 112 5.78 14.36 1.84
C LYS A 112 4.31 14.31 2.22
N PHE A 113 3.98 13.46 3.20
CA PHE A 113 2.62 13.32 3.72
C PHE A 113 2.58 13.85 5.15
N ASP A 114 1.67 14.78 5.42
CA ASP A 114 1.40 15.24 6.79
C ASP A 114 0.57 14.18 7.53
N SER A 115 1.26 13.14 8.01
CA SER A 115 0.66 11.99 8.68
C SER A 115 1.40 11.69 9.98
N LYS A 116 0.65 11.34 11.02
CA LYS A 116 1.23 10.81 12.27
C LYS A 116 1.57 9.31 12.18
N VAL A 117 1.05 8.64 11.16
CA VAL A 117 1.08 7.18 10.97
C VAL A 117 2.19 6.78 10.00
N VAL A 118 2.40 7.57 8.95
CA VAL A 118 3.43 7.34 7.93
C VAL A 118 4.59 8.30 8.19
N PRO A 119 5.79 7.81 8.53
CA PRO A 119 6.99 8.65 8.61
C PRO A 119 7.50 9.00 7.21
N ASP A 120 8.20 10.13 7.08
CA ASP A 120 8.82 10.55 5.81
C ASP A 120 9.76 9.47 5.23
N SER A 121 10.49 8.75 6.09
CA SER A 121 11.38 7.64 5.69
C SER A 121 10.66 6.31 5.44
N GLY A 122 9.34 6.26 5.68
CA GLY A 122 8.54 5.05 5.56
C GLY A 122 8.09 4.77 4.13
N ILE A 123 8.34 5.68 3.20
CA ILE A 123 7.93 5.54 1.80
C ILE A 123 9.15 5.27 0.96
N THR A 124 9.13 4.16 0.23
CA THR A 124 10.20 3.77 -0.69
C THR A 124 9.59 3.45 -2.05
N THR A 125 10.13 4.01 -3.11
CA THR A 125 9.71 3.73 -4.49
C THR A 125 10.84 3.05 -5.24
N SER A 126 10.51 2.07 -6.07
CA SER A 126 11.47 1.40 -6.93
C SER A 126 10.91 1.23 -8.33
N VAL A 127 11.80 1.29 -9.31
CA VAL A 127 11.51 1.01 -10.71
C VAL A 127 12.35 -0.17 -11.15
N SER A 128 11.73 -1.14 -11.81
CA SER A 128 12.41 -2.30 -12.38
C SER A 128 11.89 -2.56 -13.80
N ALA A 129 12.73 -3.15 -14.66
CA ALA A 129 12.25 -3.62 -15.95
C ALA A 129 11.47 -4.92 -15.76
N LEU A 130 10.41 -5.11 -16.53
CA LEU A 130 9.66 -6.37 -16.50
C LEU A 130 10.44 -7.45 -17.25
N PRO A 131 10.62 -8.65 -16.65
CA PRO A 131 11.37 -9.73 -17.28
C PRO A 131 10.70 -10.20 -18.56
N LYS A 132 11.51 -10.41 -19.60
CA LYS A 132 11.07 -10.95 -20.89
C LYS A 132 11.58 -12.39 -21.02
N PRO A 133 10.72 -13.39 -21.30
CA PRO A 133 11.17 -14.77 -21.46
C PRO A 133 12.13 -14.91 -22.66
N SER A 134 13.23 -15.63 -22.42
CA SER A 134 14.24 -15.97 -23.43
C SER A 134 13.61 -16.63 -24.66
N GLY A 135 14.03 -16.23 -25.86
CA GLY A 135 13.61 -16.82 -27.14
C GLY A 135 12.22 -16.45 -27.67
N ASN A 136 11.39 -15.73 -26.90
CA ASN A 136 10.07 -15.31 -27.34
C ASN A 136 10.05 -13.87 -27.87
N ASN A 137 10.01 -13.73 -29.20
CA ASN A 137 9.78 -12.47 -29.90
C ASN A 137 8.38 -11.85 -29.67
N TYR A 138 7.51 -12.53 -28.91
CA TYR A 138 6.07 -12.22 -28.79
C TYR A 138 5.68 -11.48 -27.50
N TYR A 139 6.54 -11.43 -26.48
CA TYR A 139 6.21 -10.76 -25.22
C TYR A 139 6.57 -9.28 -25.27
N LEU A 140 5.89 -8.53 -26.15
CA LEU A 140 6.02 -7.09 -26.39
C LEU A 140 7.11 -6.71 -27.40
N LYS A 141 7.10 -7.31 -28.60
CA LYS A 141 7.46 -6.51 -29.79
C LYS A 141 6.24 -5.64 -30.11
N ALA A 142 6.46 -4.38 -30.49
CA ALA A 142 5.39 -3.54 -30.99
C ALA A 142 4.65 -4.30 -32.10
N VAL A 143 3.36 -4.59 -31.92
CA VAL A 143 2.55 -5.27 -32.95
C VAL A 143 2.07 -4.22 -33.98
N PRO A 144 1.56 -4.65 -35.14
CA PRO A 144 2.11 -4.40 -36.47
C PRO A 144 1.88 -2.97 -37.01
N GLY A 145 2.93 -2.33 -37.55
CA GLY A 145 2.83 -1.02 -38.23
C GLY A 145 4.07 -0.14 -38.04
N CYS A 146 4.80 -0.38 -36.95
CA CYS A 146 6.20 0.01 -36.80
C CYS A 146 7.08 -1.10 -37.38
N GLY A 147 8.01 -0.76 -38.27
CA GLY A 147 8.98 -1.73 -38.82
C GLY A 147 10.00 -2.21 -37.78
N THR A 148 11.18 -2.66 -38.21
CA THR A 148 12.33 -3.05 -37.36
C THR A 148 12.87 -1.92 -36.45
N ALA A 149 12.26 -0.75 -36.52
CA ALA A 149 12.67 0.49 -35.91
C ALA A 149 11.69 0.92 -34.81
N CYS A 150 11.09 0.01 -34.04
CA CYS A 150 10.37 0.39 -32.81
C CYS A 150 10.55 -0.68 -31.73
N ASP A 151 11.04 -0.26 -30.57
CA ASP A 151 11.22 -1.09 -29.39
C ASP A 151 10.18 -0.75 -28.32
N VAL A 152 9.77 -1.78 -27.58
CA VAL A 152 8.85 -1.64 -26.45
C VAL A 152 9.61 -1.87 -25.16
N LEU A 153 9.55 -0.87 -24.28
CA LEU A 153 10.13 -0.93 -22.95
C LEU A 153 9.00 -1.12 -21.93
N PRO A 154 8.87 -2.32 -21.33
CA PRO A 154 8.01 -2.53 -20.17
C PRO A 154 8.80 -2.31 -18.87
N ALA A 155 8.24 -1.55 -17.95
CA ALA A 155 8.78 -1.36 -16.60
C ALA A 155 7.67 -1.44 -15.56
N ALA A 156 8.00 -1.84 -14.35
CA ALA A 156 7.15 -1.78 -13.17
C ALA A 156 7.66 -0.69 -12.24
N ILE A 157 6.73 0.08 -11.68
CA ILE A 157 7.01 1.07 -10.65
C ILE A 157 6.27 0.60 -9.40
N SER A 158 7.01 0.30 -8.35
CA SER A 158 6.44 -0.10 -7.07
C SER A 158 6.69 0.99 -6.03
N THR A 159 5.71 1.23 -5.17
CA THR A 159 5.88 2.07 -3.99
C THR A 159 5.39 1.32 -2.76
N THR A 160 6.25 1.26 -1.75
CA THR A 160 5.95 0.67 -0.45
C THR A 160 5.89 1.79 0.58
N ALA A 161 4.79 1.83 1.34
CA ALA A 161 4.64 2.69 2.51
C ALA A 161 4.59 1.82 3.77
N VAL A 162 5.35 2.20 4.77
CA VAL A 162 5.50 1.52 6.06
C VAL A 162 5.08 2.48 7.17
N SER A 163 4.19 2.03 8.04
CA SER A 163 3.81 2.79 9.24
C SER A 163 5.00 2.99 10.20
N LYS A 164 4.93 4.00 11.06
CA LYS A 164 6.00 4.41 12.01
C LYS A 164 6.54 3.29 12.91
N ASN A 165 5.76 2.24 13.17
CA ASN A 165 6.13 1.10 14.00
C ASN A 165 6.32 -0.20 13.20
N ASN A 166 6.38 -0.11 11.86
CA ASN A 166 6.49 -1.25 10.94
C ASN A 166 5.37 -2.30 11.09
N VAL A 167 4.20 -1.91 11.63
CA VAL A 167 3.06 -2.81 11.83
C VAL A 167 2.23 -2.98 10.56
N ILE A 168 2.09 -1.90 9.79
CA ILE A 168 1.36 -1.87 8.53
C ILE A 168 2.38 -1.57 7.42
N THR A 169 2.41 -2.44 6.42
CA THR A 169 3.18 -2.28 5.18
C THR A 169 2.23 -2.44 4.02
N VAL A 170 2.21 -1.46 3.11
CA VAL A 170 1.40 -1.50 1.89
C VAL A 170 2.31 -1.27 0.71
N THR A 171 2.31 -2.20 -0.24
CA THR A 171 2.99 -2.06 -1.52
C THR A 171 1.96 -1.91 -2.62
N GLN A 172 2.18 -0.93 -3.50
CA GLN A 172 1.39 -0.73 -4.71
C GLN A 172 2.32 -0.73 -5.91
N GLU A 173 1.82 -1.23 -7.04
CA GLU A 173 2.60 -1.35 -8.27
C GLU A 173 1.78 -0.90 -9.48
N ILE A 174 2.44 -0.22 -10.41
CA ILE A 174 1.92 0.12 -11.74
C ILE A 174 2.90 -0.38 -12.79
N GLY A 175 2.38 -1.09 -13.80
CA GLY A 175 3.12 -1.42 -15.02
C GLY A 175 3.00 -0.31 -16.05
N VAL A 176 4.12 0.12 -16.62
CA VAL A 176 4.21 1.11 -17.70
C VAL A 176 4.81 0.50 -18.95
N LEU A 177 4.26 0.91 -20.10
CA LEU A 177 4.71 0.46 -21.42
C LEU A 177 4.97 1.69 -22.30
N ARG A 178 6.14 1.76 -22.91
CA ARG A 178 6.46 2.81 -23.89
C ARG A 178 6.92 2.20 -25.19
N LEU A 179 6.37 2.75 -26.27
CA LEU A 179 6.82 2.56 -27.63
C LEU A 179 7.89 3.62 -27.92
N ILE A 180 9.11 3.19 -28.22
CA ILE A 180 10.17 4.08 -28.70
C ILE A 180 10.34 3.81 -30.19
N PRO A 181 10.27 4.82 -31.07
CA PRO A 181 10.76 4.66 -32.43
C PRO A 181 12.26 4.39 -32.35
N GLY A 182 12.64 3.14 -32.62
CA GLY A 182 13.99 2.67 -32.79
C GLY A 182 14.73 3.59 -33.77
N GLY A 183 15.73 4.27 -33.24
CA GLY A 183 16.76 4.89 -34.06
C GLY A 183 17.56 3.79 -34.74
N ALA A 184 17.80 3.98 -36.03
CA ALA A 184 18.80 3.24 -36.80
C ALA A 184 20.19 3.32 -36.16
#